data_AF-A0A970LE99-F1
#
_entry.id   AF-A0A970LE99-F1
#
_cell.length_a   1.000
_cell.length_b   1.000
_cell.length_c   1.000
_cell.angle_alpha   90.00
_cell.angle_beta   90.00
_cell.angle_gamma   90.00
#
_symmetry.space_group_name_H-M   'P 1'
#
loop_
_entity.id
_entity.type
_entity.pdbx_description
1 polymer ?
#
loop_
_entity_poly.entity_id
_entity_poly.type
_entity_poly.pdbx_seq_one_letter_code
_entity_poly.pdbx_strand_id
1 'polypeptide(L)'
;ATVGKVIAVIEEKRKKDKSFIMLGPIKVIERINNRNVFFYNKNKLEDLSNELSREIKLRRFRGVIKIETEQNKPLNTILGLYYILPLMLYFFKSLEYIELTNYLKYLFKIKGYDDSDFEWLFRSSLKLLYKDRYIYKTTVKEKTFYSLTQKGYNNIYNVLYSIDINNRTLLYDSIRLGIIKSAYY
;
A
#
# COMPACT_ATOMS: atom_id res chain seq x y z
N ALA A 1 -4.14 -21.76 9.95
CA ALA A 1 -4.57 -21.62 11.36
C ALA A 1 -5.28 -20.28 11.56
N THR A 2 -6.48 -20.28 12.14
CA THR A 2 -7.38 -19.11 12.29
C THR A 2 -7.00 -18.21 13.48
N VAL A 3 -6.32 -18.77 14.50
CA VAL A 3 -6.01 -18.10 15.78
C VAL A 3 -5.11 -16.86 15.61
N GLY A 4 -4.17 -16.88 14.65
CA GLY A 4 -3.29 -15.74 14.39
C GLY A 4 -4.00 -14.47 13.90
N LYS A 5 -5.24 -14.59 13.40
CA LYS A 5 -6.07 -13.47 12.94
C LYS A 5 -7.02 -12.93 14.01
N VAL A 6 -7.17 -13.63 15.14
CA VAL A 6 -8.09 -13.25 16.22
C VAL A 6 -7.49 -12.10 17.02
N ILE A 7 -8.29 -11.09 17.32
CA ILE A 7 -7.98 -10.03 18.28
C ILE A 7 -8.94 -10.19 19.46
N ALA A 8 -8.38 -10.26 20.67
CA ALA A 8 -9.13 -10.33 21.91
C ALA A 8 -9.07 -8.98 22.64
N VAL A 9 -10.23 -8.52 23.12
CA VAL A 9 -10.36 -7.26 23.87
C VAL A 9 -10.98 -7.58 25.22
N ILE A 10 -10.34 -7.15 26.30
CA ILE A 10 -10.67 -7.55 27.67
C ILE A 10 -10.68 -6.32 28.57
N GLU A 11 -11.67 -6.22 29.43
CA GLU A 11 -11.70 -5.13 30.42
C GLU A 11 -10.53 -5.29 31.42
N GLU A 12 -9.77 -4.21 31.66
CA GLU A 12 -8.53 -4.20 32.45
C GLU A 12 -8.69 -4.87 33.83
N LYS A 13 -9.85 -4.66 34.47
CA LYS A 13 -10.14 -5.25 35.79
C LYS A 13 -10.12 -6.78 35.80
N ARG A 14 -10.36 -7.42 34.65
CA ARG A 14 -10.40 -8.88 34.48
C ARG A 14 -9.06 -9.50 34.14
N LYS A 15 -8.02 -8.68 33.95
CA LYS A 15 -6.67 -9.10 33.54
C LYS A 15 -6.03 -10.12 34.48
N LYS A 16 -6.41 -10.11 35.76
CA LYS A 16 -5.89 -11.01 36.79
C LYS A 16 -6.86 -12.14 37.16
N ASP A 17 -8.01 -12.24 36.49
CA ASP A 17 -9.01 -13.25 36.80
C ASP A 17 -8.45 -14.65 36.49
N LYS A 18 -8.54 -15.57 37.45
CA LYS A 18 -8.24 -17.00 37.24
C LYS A 18 -9.39 -17.72 36.52
N SER A 19 -9.91 -17.11 35.46
CA SER A 19 -11.02 -17.67 34.67
C SER A 19 -10.51 -18.60 33.57
N PHE A 20 -11.37 -19.51 33.10
CA PHE A 20 -11.07 -20.36 31.94
C PHE A 20 -10.67 -19.53 30.72
N ILE A 21 -11.33 -18.39 30.49
CA ILE A 21 -11.04 -17.48 29.36
C ILE A 21 -9.61 -16.93 29.46
N MET A 22 -9.23 -16.39 30.61
CA MET A 22 -7.90 -15.80 30.82
C MET A 22 -6.79 -16.86 30.80
N LEU A 23 -7.01 -18.02 31.43
CA LEU A 23 -6.00 -19.05 31.58
C LEU A 23 -5.89 -19.99 30.38
N GLY A 24 -6.92 -20.07 29.53
CA GLY A 24 -6.92 -20.89 28.32
C GLY A 24 -6.80 -20.04 27.05
N PRO A 25 -7.91 -19.64 26.41
CA PRO A 25 -7.89 -18.97 25.11
C PRO A 25 -6.99 -17.73 25.03
N ILE A 26 -7.02 -16.86 26.03
CA ILE A 26 -6.23 -15.62 26.02
C ILE A 26 -4.73 -15.93 26.10
N LYS A 27 -4.30 -16.82 27.00
CA LYS A 27 -2.89 -17.28 27.04
C LYS A 27 -2.42 -17.89 25.72
N VAL A 28 -3.29 -18.62 25.01
CA VAL A 28 -2.96 -19.20 23.70
C VAL A 28 -2.75 -18.09 22.66
N ILE A 29 -3.63 -17.08 22.63
CA ILE A 29 -3.50 -15.94 21.72
C ILE A 29 -2.24 -15.14 22.05
N GLU A 30 -1.97 -14.83 23.32
CA GLU A 30 -0.77 -14.12 23.76
C GLU A 30 0.52 -14.86 23.37
N ARG A 31 0.54 -16.19 23.51
CA ARG A 31 1.70 -17.02 23.13
C ARG A 31 1.99 -16.97 21.63
N ILE A 32 0.97 -16.87 20.79
CA ILE A 32 1.12 -16.78 19.33
C ILE A 32 1.52 -15.36 18.93
N ASN A 33 0.80 -14.36 19.45
CA ASN A 33 1.10 -12.94 19.24
C ASN A 33 0.50 -12.11 20.37
N ASN A 34 1.35 -11.62 21.28
CA ASN A 34 0.94 -10.77 22.39
C ASN A 34 0.20 -9.48 21.95
N ARG A 35 0.49 -8.96 20.75
CA ARG A 35 -0.20 -7.79 20.17
C ARG A 35 -1.63 -8.08 19.73
N ASN A 36 -2.14 -9.30 19.91
CA ASN A 36 -3.52 -9.66 19.63
C ASN A 36 -4.43 -9.53 20.86
N VAL A 37 -3.91 -9.19 22.04
CA VAL A 37 -4.71 -9.04 23.27
C VAL A 37 -4.62 -7.60 23.76
N PHE A 38 -5.77 -6.93 23.84
CA PHE A 38 -5.90 -5.55 24.30
C PHE A 38 -6.66 -5.50 25.61
N PHE A 39 -6.09 -4.82 26.60
CA PHE A 39 -6.78 -4.51 27.84
C PHE A 39 -7.29 -3.08 27.76
N TYR A 40 -8.55 -2.86 28.16
CA TYR A 40 -9.14 -1.52 28.09
C TYR A 40 -9.82 -1.13 29.39
N ASN A 41 -9.79 0.17 29.67
CA ASN A 41 -10.58 0.77 30.72
C ASN A 41 -11.90 1.28 30.12
N LYS A 42 -13.05 0.95 30.73
CA LYS A 42 -14.37 1.43 30.30
C LYS A 42 -14.46 2.96 30.21
N ASN A 43 -13.68 3.68 31.02
CA ASN A 43 -13.69 5.14 31.04
C ASN A 43 -12.82 5.75 29.92
N LYS A 44 -12.11 4.93 29.14
CA LYS A 44 -11.17 5.34 28.08
C LYS A 44 -11.40 4.53 26.80
N LEU A 45 -12.64 4.46 26.35
CA LEU A 45 -13.01 3.72 25.12
C LEU A 45 -12.38 4.32 23.86
N GLU A 46 -12.11 5.62 23.86
CA GLU A 46 -11.49 6.30 22.72
C GLU A 46 -10.05 5.85 22.50
N ASP A 47 -9.28 5.63 23.57
CA ASP A 47 -7.93 5.06 23.50
C ASP A 47 -7.95 3.66 22.89
N LEU A 48 -8.90 2.81 23.33
CA LEU A 48 -9.10 1.47 22.75
C LEU A 48 -9.44 1.54 21.25
N SER A 49 -10.35 2.43 20.88
CA SER A 49 -10.77 2.62 19.48
C SER A 49 -9.57 3.01 18.60
N ASN A 50 -8.75 3.94 19.08
CA ASN A 50 -7.55 4.40 18.39
C ASN A 50 -6.50 3.29 18.26
N GLU A 51 -6.28 2.53 19.33
CA GLU A 51 -5.29 1.45 19.35
C GLU A 51 -5.70 0.28 18.45
N LEU A 52 -6.96 -0.15 18.50
CA LEU A 52 -7.52 -1.17 17.60
C LEU A 52 -7.48 -0.72 16.14
N SER A 53 -7.87 0.52 15.86
CA SER A 53 -7.84 1.08 14.51
C SER A 53 -6.41 1.07 13.96
N ARG A 54 -5.42 1.45 14.77
CA ARG A 54 -4.00 1.41 14.39
C ARG A 54 -3.55 -0.02 14.09
N GLU A 55 -3.87 -0.98 14.95
CA GLU A 55 -3.43 -2.37 14.78
C GLU A 55 -4.11 -3.08 13.61
N ILE A 56 -5.39 -2.82 13.35
CA ILE A 56 -6.10 -3.32 12.17
C ILE A 56 -5.51 -2.71 10.90
N LYS A 57 -5.24 -1.38 10.88
CA LYS A 57 -4.55 -0.72 9.76
C LYS A 57 -3.18 -1.36 9.53
N LEU A 58 -2.34 -1.50 10.56
CA LEU A 58 -1.02 -2.13 10.48
C LEU A 58 -1.07 -3.57 9.94
N ARG A 59 -2.06 -4.37 10.35
CA ARG A 59 -2.23 -5.74 9.84
C ARG A 59 -2.66 -5.77 8.39
N ARG A 60 -3.57 -4.88 7.96
CA ARG A 60 -3.91 -4.71 6.54
C ARG A 60 -2.67 -4.33 5.74
N PHE A 61 -1.86 -3.40 6.26
CA PHE A 61 -0.59 -3.03 5.66
C PHE A 61 0.38 -4.21 5.50
N ARG A 62 0.62 -5.00 6.55
CA ARG A 62 1.52 -6.16 6.48
C ARG A 62 1.03 -7.24 5.51
N GLY A 63 -0.29 -7.35 5.31
CA GLY A 63 -0.89 -8.25 4.32
C GLY A 63 -0.78 -7.77 2.88
N VAL A 64 -0.67 -6.46 2.66
CA VAL A 64 -0.53 -5.83 1.33
C VAL A 64 0.93 -5.59 0.98
N ILE A 65 1.79 -5.34 1.96
CA ILE A 65 3.21 -5.05 1.82
C ILE A 65 3.95 -5.83 2.92
N LYS A 66 4.73 -6.86 2.55
CA LYS A 66 5.77 -7.40 3.43
C LYS A 66 6.83 -6.31 3.60
N ILE A 67 6.63 -5.42 4.58
CA ILE A 67 7.62 -4.40 4.95
C ILE A 67 8.63 -5.08 5.86
N GLU A 68 9.63 -5.70 5.25
CA GLU A 68 10.92 -5.85 5.91
C GLU A 68 11.57 -4.45 5.91
N THR A 69 11.67 -3.88 7.11
CA THR A 69 12.59 -2.79 7.55
C THR A 69 12.98 -1.70 6.53
N GLU A 70 12.50 -0.47 6.77
CA GLU A 70 13.14 0.85 6.60
C GLU A 70 14.32 1.03 5.61
N GLN A 71 14.23 0.46 4.41
CA GLN A 71 14.96 0.99 3.26
C GLN A 71 13.92 1.41 2.22
N ASN A 72 13.80 2.72 2.00
CA ASN A 72 13.12 3.26 0.83
C ASN A 72 13.72 2.56 -0.38
N LYS A 73 12.97 1.62 -0.97
CA LYS A 73 13.49 0.81 -2.07
C LYS A 73 13.86 1.76 -3.21
N PRO A 74 15.09 1.69 -3.71
CA PRO A 74 15.56 2.64 -4.71
C PRO A 74 14.70 2.55 -5.98
N LEU A 75 14.36 3.72 -6.53
CA LEU A 75 13.49 3.83 -7.71
C LEU A 75 14.11 3.13 -8.92
N ASN A 76 15.43 3.19 -9.07
CA ASN A 76 16.21 2.56 -10.13
C ASN A 76 16.38 1.04 -9.95
N THR A 77 15.33 0.35 -9.52
CA THR A 77 15.28 -1.11 -9.45
C THR A 77 13.99 -1.62 -10.09
N ILE A 78 14.00 -2.88 -10.53
CA ILE A 78 12.80 -3.55 -11.06
C ILE A 78 11.64 -3.43 -10.06
N LEU A 79 11.95 -3.59 -8.76
CA LEU A 79 10.96 -3.53 -7.70
C LEU A 79 10.47 -2.10 -7.40
N GLY A 80 11.36 -1.11 -7.47
CA GLY A 80 10.98 0.30 -7.38
C GLY A 80 10.02 0.70 -8.51
N LEU A 81 10.37 0.33 -9.75
CA LEU A 81 9.52 0.55 -10.91
C LEU A 81 8.19 -0.22 -10.84
N TYR A 82 8.21 -1.46 -10.33
CA TYR A 82 7.00 -2.26 -10.12
C TYR A 82 5.98 -1.57 -9.21
N TYR A 83 6.41 -0.80 -8.21
CA TYR A 83 5.50 -0.06 -7.32
C TYR A 83 5.10 1.31 -7.87
N ILE A 84 6.03 2.06 -8.48
CA ILE A 84 5.74 3.42 -8.95
C ILE A 84 4.82 3.42 -10.18
N LEU A 85 4.97 2.44 -11.08
CA LEU A 85 4.24 2.37 -12.34
C LEU A 85 2.72 2.30 -12.13
N PRO A 86 2.19 1.34 -11.35
CA PRO A 86 0.77 1.32 -11.02
C PRO A 86 0.28 2.58 -10.33
N LEU A 87 1.11 3.21 -9.48
CA LEU A 87 0.74 4.45 -8.79
C LEU A 87 0.56 5.60 -9.80
N MET A 88 1.45 5.74 -10.77
CA MET A 88 1.30 6.73 -11.84
C MET A 88 0.04 6.46 -12.66
N LEU A 89 -0.16 5.22 -13.09
CA LEU A 89 -1.33 4.84 -13.88
C LEU A 89 -2.65 5.03 -13.11
N TYR A 90 -2.64 4.95 -11.78
CA TYR A 90 -3.81 5.24 -10.95
C TYR A 90 -4.26 6.71 -11.06
N PHE A 91 -3.32 7.65 -11.07
CA PHE A 91 -3.64 9.08 -11.16
C PHE A 91 -3.91 9.54 -12.60
N PHE A 92 -3.09 9.09 -13.55
CA PHE A 92 -3.22 9.48 -14.96
C PHE A 92 -4.27 8.67 -15.75
N LYS A 93 -4.76 7.57 -15.17
CA LYS A 93 -5.65 6.56 -15.78
C LYS A 93 -5.02 5.76 -16.92
N SER A 94 -4.42 6.45 -17.90
CA SER A 94 -3.72 5.88 -19.04
C SER A 94 -2.56 6.78 -19.44
N LEU A 95 -1.41 6.20 -19.80
CA LEU A 95 -0.23 6.94 -20.26
C LEU A 95 0.36 6.30 -21.52
N GLU A 96 0.78 7.13 -22.47
CA GLU A 96 1.56 6.67 -23.62
C GLU A 96 2.94 6.15 -23.16
N TYR A 97 3.49 5.17 -23.85
CA TYR A 97 4.86 4.67 -23.61
C TYR A 97 5.89 5.80 -23.49
N ILE A 98 5.88 6.74 -24.43
CA ILE A 98 6.85 7.84 -24.48
C ILE A 98 6.69 8.74 -23.25
N GLU A 99 5.46 9.13 -22.91
CA GLU A 99 5.18 9.95 -21.72
C GLU A 99 5.62 9.24 -20.43
N LEU A 100 5.27 7.96 -20.31
CA LEU A 100 5.58 7.14 -19.14
C LEU A 100 7.11 7.03 -18.94
N THR A 101 7.85 6.78 -20.02
CA THR A 101 9.32 6.71 -19.96
C THR A 101 9.95 8.07 -19.63
N ASN A 102 9.45 9.16 -20.23
CA ASN A 102 9.93 10.51 -19.94
C ASN A 102 9.72 10.91 -18.48
N TYR A 103 8.55 10.63 -17.92
CA TYR A 103 8.25 10.91 -16.52
C TYR A 103 9.13 10.10 -15.56
N LEU A 104 9.33 8.82 -15.84
CA LEU A 104 10.20 7.99 -14.99
C LEU A 104 11.67 8.41 -15.09
N LYS A 105 12.17 8.74 -16.28
CA LYS A 105 13.54 9.28 -16.45
C LYS A 105 13.72 10.62 -15.74
N TYR A 106 12.71 11.48 -15.77
CA TYR A 106 12.70 12.71 -14.99
C TYR A 106 12.81 12.42 -13.48
N LEU A 107 12.07 11.43 -12.97
CA LEU A 107 12.18 10.99 -11.58
C LEU A 107 13.56 10.42 -11.25
N PHE A 108 14.19 9.66 -12.16
CA PHE A 108 15.56 9.17 -12.00
C PHE A 108 16.53 10.33 -11.86
N LYS A 109 16.44 11.33 -12.75
CA LYS A 109 17.27 12.53 -12.73
C LYS A 109 17.13 13.31 -11.42
N ILE A 110 15.90 13.55 -10.94
CA ILE A 110 15.68 14.25 -9.66
C ILE A 110 16.32 13.50 -8.49
N LYS A 111 16.34 12.18 -8.55
CA LYS A 111 16.94 11.32 -7.51
C LYS A 111 18.44 11.08 -7.69
N GLY A 112 19.06 11.65 -8.72
CA GLY A 112 20.48 11.46 -9.02
C GLY A 112 20.83 10.05 -9.50
N TYR A 113 19.87 9.32 -10.06
CA TYR A 113 20.11 8.00 -10.65
C TYR A 113 20.56 8.13 -12.10
N ASP A 114 21.50 7.25 -12.48
CA ASP A 114 21.87 7.01 -13.88
C ASP A 114 20.75 6.28 -14.63
N ASP A 115 20.55 6.60 -15.91
CA ASP A 115 19.48 6.03 -16.74
C ASP A 115 19.97 5.03 -17.80
N SER A 116 21.23 4.59 -17.76
CA SER A 116 21.76 3.58 -18.70
C SER A 116 20.98 2.28 -18.67
N ASP A 117 20.64 1.79 -17.47
CA ASP A 117 19.87 0.57 -17.26
C ASP A 117 18.34 0.79 -17.31
N PHE A 118 17.88 2.01 -17.55
CA PHE A 118 16.45 2.37 -17.45
C PHE A 118 15.57 1.45 -18.30
N GLU A 119 15.94 1.23 -19.56
CA GLU A 119 15.14 0.46 -20.51
C GLU A 119 14.99 -1.00 -20.06
N TRP A 120 16.07 -1.59 -19.53
CA TRP A 120 16.06 -2.96 -19.01
C TRP A 120 15.21 -3.06 -17.74
N LEU A 121 15.37 -2.12 -16.81
CA LEU A 121 14.57 -2.06 -15.58
C LEU A 121 13.09 -1.90 -15.89
N PHE A 122 12.76 -0.98 -16.81
CA PHE A 122 11.40 -0.67 -17.22
C PHE A 122 10.72 -1.90 -17.84
N ARG A 123 11.34 -2.53 -18.84
CA ARG A 123 10.79 -3.75 -19.48
C ARG A 123 10.61 -4.90 -18.48
N SER A 124 11.58 -5.07 -17.58
CA SER A 124 11.52 -6.12 -16.56
C SER A 124 10.37 -5.88 -15.58
N SER A 125 10.16 -4.63 -15.17
CA SER A 125 9.04 -4.26 -14.29
C SER A 125 7.68 -4.44 -14.97
N LEU A 126 7.55 -4.07 -16.26
CA LEU A 126 6.33 -4.33 -17.04
C LEU A 126 6.02 -5.83 -17.12
N LYS A 127 7.03 -6.68 -17.35
CA LYS A 127 6.86 -8.14 -17.40
C LYS A 127 6.28 -8.69 -16.09
N LEU A 128 6.74 -8.19 -14.95
CA LEU A 128 6.17 -8.57 -13.64
C LEU A 128 4.73 -8.07 -13.48
N LEU A 129 4.45 -6.81 -13.83
CA LEU A 129 3.11 -6.24 -13.75
C LEU A 129 2.09 -6.98 -14.64
N TYR A 130 2.51 -7.44 -15.82
CA TYR A 130 1.68 -8.30 -16.67
C TYR A 130 1.47 -9.68 -16.06
N LYS A 131 2.52 -10.29 -15.52
CA LYS A 131 2.43 -11.60 -14.84
C LYS A 131 1.43 -11.55 -13.69
N ASP A 132 1.46 -10.46 -12.91
CA ASP A 132 0.54 -10.25 -11.78
C ASP A 132 -0.82 -9.68 -12.19
N ARG A 133 -1.04 -9.45 -13.49
CA ARG A 133 -2.27 -8.92 -14.10
C ARG A 133 -2.67 -7.56 -13.53
N TYR A 134 -1.70 -6.69 -13.23
CA TYR A 134 -1.95 -5.34 -12.70
C TYR A 134 -2.16 -4.31 -13.80
N ILE A 135 -1.57 -4.52 -14.97
CA ILE A 135 -1.66 -3.61 -16.11
C ILE A 135 -2.12 -4.33 -17.37
N TYR A 136 -2.66 -3.56 -18.31
CA TYR A 136 -2.87 -3.97 -19.69
C TYR A 136 -2.31 -2.90 -20.63
N LYS A 137 -2.07 -3.27 -21.90
CA LYS A 137 -1.72 -2.31 -22.96
C LYS A 137 -2.81 -2.23 -24.01
N THR A 138 -2.96 -1.05 -24.59
CA THR A 138 -3.77 -0.81 -25.79
C THR A 138 -2.92 -0.10 -26.83
N THR A 139 -3.27 -0.28 -28.10
CA THR A 139 -2.61 0.39 -29.21
C THR A 139 -3.65 1.24 -29.95
N VAL A 140 -3.38 2.53 -30.06
CA VAL A 140 -4.26 3.49 -30.76
C VAL A 140 -3.38 4.32 -31.69
N LYS A 141 -3.65 4.28 -33.00
CA LYS A 141 -2.85 5.00 -34.01
C LYS A 141 -1.35 4.75 -33.85
N GLU A 142 -0.96 3.48 -33.77
CA GLU A 142 0.43 3.02 -33.60
C GLU A 142 1.12 3.40 -32.27
N LYS A 143 0.44 4.17 -31.41
CA LYS A 143 0.93 4.50 -30.07
C LYS A 143 0.50 3.46 -29.06
N THR A 144 1.43 3.10 -28.17
CA THR A 144 1.18 2.14 -27.08
C THR A 144 0.82 2.89 -25.81
N PHE A 145 -0.31 2.52 -25.21
CA PHE A 145 -0.79 3.05 -23.93
C PHE A 145 -0.83 1.95 -22.89
N TYR A 146 -0.53 2.33 -21.64
CA TYR A 146 -0.61 1.45 -20.47
C TYR A 146 -1.72 1.93 -19.54
N SER A 147 -2.42 0.99 -18.92
CA SER A 147 -3.52 1.26 -17.99
C SER A 147 -3.63 0.17 -16.93
N LEU A 148 -4.26 0.49 -15.79
CA LEU A 148 -4.49 -0.49 -14.72
C LEU A 148 -5.66 -1.42 -15.06
N THR A 149 -5.50 -2.71 -14.81
CA THR A 149 -6.65 -3.62 -14.72
C THR A 149 -7.47 -3.31 -13.46
N GLN A 150 -8.68 -3.87 -13.34
CA GLN A 150 -9.45 -3.76 -12.10
C GLN A 150 -8.67 -4.29 -10.88
N LYS A 151 -7.88 -5.36 -11.06
CA LYS A 151 -7.03 -5.93 -10.01
C LYS A 151 -5.94 -4.95 -9.59
N GLY A 152 -5.24 -4.35 -10.56
CA GLY A 152 -4.20 -3.35 -10.30
C GLY A 152 -4.76 -2.09 -9.64
N TYR A 153 -5.91 -1.60 -10.12
CA TYR A 153 -6.62 -0.47 -9.53
C TYR A 153 -6.98 -0.72 -8.06
N ASN A 154 -7.63 -1.86 -7.77
CA ASN A 154 -8.02 -2.21 -6.41
C ASN A 154 -6.79 -2.38 -5.49
N ASN A 155 -5.68 -2.89 -6.02
CA ASN A 155 -4.44 -3.00 -5.25
C ASN A 155 -3.93 -1.61 -4.81
N ILE A 156 -3.79 -0.67 -5.75
CA ILE A 156 -3.32 0.69 -5.44
C ILE A 156 -4.32 1.46 -4.59
N TYR A 157 -5.62 1.31 -4.86
CA TYR A 157 -6.66 1.88 -4.01
C TYR A 157 -6.52 1.39 -2.56
N ASN A 158 -6.32 0.09 -2.34
CA ASN A 158 -6.16 -0.45 -0.99
C ASN A 158 -4.88 0.03 -0.30
N VAL A 159 -3.77 0.14 -1.06
CA VAL A 159 -2.52 0.74 -0.55
C VAL A 159 -2.79 2.17 -0.11
N LEU A 160 -3.30 3.02 -1.00
CA LEU A 160 -3.62 4.42 -0.70
C LEU A 160 -4.65 4.56 0.44
N TYR A 161 -5.63 3.67 0.50
CA TYR A 161 -6.64 3.66 1.56
C TYR A 161 -6.03 3.34 2.93
N SER A 162 -5.02 2.48 2.96
CA SER A 162 -4.35 2.11 4.20
C SER A 162 -3.47 3.23 4.75
N ILE A 163 -2.91 4.11 3.91
CA ILE A 163 -2.02 5.22 4.34
C ILE A 163 -2.79 6.27 5.12
N ASP A 164 -2.28 6.55 6.33
CA ASP A 164 -2.77 7.59 7.22
C ASP A 164 -2.23 8.94 6.74
N ILE A 165 -2.90 9.48 5.71
CA ILE A 165 -2.59 10.79 5.14
C ILE A 165 -3.64 11.78 5.68
N ASN A 166 -3.20 12.76 6.47
CA ASN A 166 -4.04 13.89 6.84
C ASN A 166 -4.50 14.60 5.56
N ASN A 167 -5.81 14.90 5.45
CA ASN A 167 -6.41 15.54 4.28
C ASN A 167 -6.24 14.77 2.95
N ARG A 168 -6.29 13.42 3.00
CA ARG A 168 -6.14 12.53 1.84
C ARG A 168 -6.92 12.95 0.59
N THR A 169 -8.19 13.31 0.76
CA THR A 169 -9.06 13.74 -0.36
C THR A 169 -8.50 14.99 -1.03
N LEU A 170 -8.16 16.02 -0.25
CA LEU A 170 -7.57 17.25 -0.75
C LEU A 170 -6.25 17.00 -1.49
N LEU A 171 -5.38 16.13 -0.96
CA LEU A 171 -4.12 15.78 -1.63
C LEU A 171 -4.37 15.11 -2.98
N TYR A 172 -5.23 14.10 -3.01
CA TYR A 172 -5.51 13.34 -4.24
C TYR A 172 -6.20 14.21 -5.28
N ASP A 173 -7.11 15.08 -4.85
CA ASP A 173 -7.79 16.01 -5.74
C ASP A 173 -6.84 17.09 -6.24
N SER A 174 -5.91 17.59 -5.41
CA SER A 174 -4.87 18.51 -5.86
C SER A 174 -3.98 17.91 -6.94
N ILE A 175 -3.60 16.62 -6.79
CA ILE A 175 -2.83 15.90 -7.82
C ILE A 175 -3.66 15.78 -9.10
N ARG A 176 -4.91 15.34 -9.01
CA ARG A 176 -5.81 15.21 -10.17
C ARG A 176 -6.04 16.54 -10.87
N LEU A 177 -6.27 17.60 -10.12
CA LEU A 177 -6.45 18.96 -10.64
C LEU A 177 -5.17 19.46 -11.29
N GLY A 178 -4.00 19.18 -10.73
CA GLY A 178 -2.71 19.50 -11.35
C GLY A 178 -2.53 18.79 -12.70
N ILE A 179 -2.90 17.52 -12.79
CA ILE A 179 -2.86 16.74 -14.04
C ILE A 179 -3.85 17.31 -15.06
N ILE A 180 -5.09 17.56 -14.65
CA ILE A 180 -6.13 18.15 -15.53
C ILE A 180 -5.68 19.52 -16.04
N LYS A 181 -5.14 20.36 -15.15
CA LYS A 181 -4.63 21.67 -15.52
C LYS A 181 -3.56 21.54 -16.60
N SER A 182 -2.55 20.68 -16.40
CA SER A 182 -1.48 20.46 -17.39
C SER A 182 -1.96 19.87 -18.72
N ALA A 183 -3.07 19.13 -18.73
CA ALA A 183 -3.56 18.46 -19.94
C ALA A 183 -4.47 19.36 -20.79
N TYR A 184 -5.14 20.35 -20.19
CA TYR A 184 -6.21 21.12 -20.82
C TYR A 184 -6.01 22.65 -20.78
N TYR A 185 -5.04 23.16 -20.01
CA TYR A 185 -4.74 24.58 -19.84
C TYR A 185 -3.23 24.84 -19.92
#